data_AF-A0A9W4ZCA2-F1
#
_entry.id   AF-A0A9W4ZCA2-F1
#
_cell.length_a   1.000
_cell.length_b   1.000
_cell.length_c   1.000
_cell.angle_alpha   90.00
_cell.angle_beta   90.00
_cell.angle_gamma   90.00
#
_symmetry.space_group_name_H-M   'P 1'
#
loop_
_entity.id
_entity.type
_entity.pdbx_description
1 polymer ?
#
loop_
_entity_poly.entity_id
_entity_poly.type
_entity_poly.pdbx_seq_one_letter_code
_entity_poly.pdbx_strand_id
1 'polypeptide(L)'
;MLIDIQEARDCLRVDGPDNDPIIIPLLESIPSYFEVTTGRTWEDTPVHPLAQTVTKFLLQLWYDPQNQDSERLKRTIDQLLASLTVLGRNMKNG
;
A
#
# COMPACT_ATOMS: atom_id res chain seq x y z
N MET A 1 10.92 -1.89 0.46
CA MET A 1 9.85 -0.90 0.23
C MET A 1 9.08 -1.27 -1.03
N LEU A 2 7.75 -1.23 -0.98
CA LEU A 2 6.87 -1.64 -2.09
C LEU A 2 6.82 -0.60 -3.22
N ILE A 3 7.02 0.67 -2.88
CA ILE A 3 7.18 1.82 -3.77
C ILE A 3 8.27 2.73 -3.20
N ASP A 4 8.90 3.57 -4.02
CA ASP A 4 9.87 4.55 -3.52
C ASP A 4 9.20 5.84 -3.00
N ILE A 5 10.00 6.71 -2.35
CA ILE A 5 9.49 7.96 -1.78
C ILE A 5 9.00 8.94 -2.85
N GLN A 6 9.56 8.92 -4.05
CA GLN A 6 9.10 9.79 -5.13
C GLN A 6 7.72 9.34 -5.63
N GLU A 7 7.53 8.04 -5.85
CA GLU A 7 6.22 7.47 -6.20
C GLU A 7 5.15 7.77 -5.13
N ALA A 8 5.54 7.75 -3.86
CA ALA A 8 4.67 8.07 -2.74
C ALA A 8 4.23 9.54 -2.75
N ARG A 9 5.17 10.47 -2.96
CA ARG A 9 4.85 11.91 -3.11
C ARG A 9 3.93 12.16 -4.30
N ASP A 10 4.24 11.56 -5.46
CA ASP A 10 3.42 11.68 -6.67
C ASP A 10 1.99 11.17 -6.42
N CYS A 11 1.86 10.05 -5.70
CA CYS A 11 0.57 9.45 -5.33
C CYS A 11 -0.26 10.35 -4.41
N LEU A 12 0.40 11.08 -3.50
CA LEU A 12 -0.21 12.01 -2.55
C LEU A 12 -0.37 13.42 -3.12
N ARG A 13 0.14 13.69 -4.34
CA ARG A 13 0.21 15.03 -4.95
C ARG A 13 0.91 16.04 -4.04
N VAL A 14 1.99 15.60 -3.40
CA VAL A 14 2.84 16.42 -2.55
C VAL A 14 4.06 16.85 -3.35
N ASP A 15 4.32 18.16 -3.36
CA ASP A 15 5.54 18.72 -3.91
C ASP A 15 6.63 18.82 -2.84
N GLY A 16 7.85 18.39 -3.19
CA GLY A 16 9.01 18.51 -2.32
C GLY A 16 9.04 17.55 -1.10
N PRO A 17 10.10 17.63 -0.27
CA PRO A 17 10.36 16.68 0.81
C PRO A 17 9.73 17.06 2.16
N ASP A 18 8.99 18.17 2.26
CA ASP A 18 8.51 18.71 3.54
C ASP A 18 7.61 17.72 4.32
N ASN A 19 6.86 16.89 3.59
CA ASN A 19 6.01 15.86 4.19
C ASN A 19 6.69 14.50 4.33
N ASP A 20 7.94 14.32 3.90
CA ASP A 20 8.66 13.05 4.05
C ASP A 20 8.69 12.52 5.49
N PRO A 21 8.87 13.35 6.54
CA PRO A 21 8.83 12.88 7.92
C PRO A 21 7.50 12.24 8.32
N ILE A 22 6.41 12.52 7.59
CA ILE A 22 5.09 11.92 7.75
C ILE A 22 4.92 10.72 6.82
N ILE A 23 5.34 10.84 5.55
CA ILE A 23 5.16 9.83 4.51
C ILE A 23 6.01 8.58 4.78
N ILE A 24 7.26 8.75 5.21
CA ILE A 24 8.21 7.64 5.41
C ILE A 24 7.70 6.64 6.45
N PRO A 25 7.30 7.05 7.67
CA PRO A 25 6.77 6.10 8.67
C PRO A 25 5.52 5.35 8.20
N LEU A 26 4.67 6.00 7.40
CA LEU A 26 3.49 5.36 6.80
C LEU A 26 3.92 4.28 5.80
N LEU A 27 4.83 4.60 4.87
CA LEU A 27 5.36 3.65 3.90
C LEU A 27 6.05 2.45 4.55
N GLU A 28 6.87 2.70 5.58
CA GLU A 28 7.59 1.65 6.32
C GLU A 28 6.64 0.70 7.08
N SER A 29 5.44 1.16 7.42
CA SER A 29 4.42 0.36 8.10
C SER A 29 3.63 -0.55 7.16
N ILE A 30 3.56 -0.25 5.86
CA ILE A 30 2.75 -1.00 4.88
C ILE A 30 3.21 -2.46 4.72
N PRO A 31 4.52 -2.78 4.59
CA PRO A 31 4.97 -4.18 4.45
C PRO A 31 4.49 -5.08 5.59
N SER A 32 4.63 -4.65 6.84
CA SER A 32 4.14 -5.38 8.01
C SER A 32 2.63 -5.54 7.99
N TYR A 33 1.89 -4.50 7.61
CA TYR A 33 0.44 -4.58 7.45
C TYR A 33 0.01 -5.59 6.37
N PHE A 34 0.72 -5.64 5.24
CA PHE A 34 0.49 -6.62 4.19
C PHE A 34 0.76 -8.04 4.67
N GLU A 35 1.84 -8.26 5.40
CA GLU A 35 2.17 -9.58 5.93
C GLU A 35 1.06 -10.11 6.85
N VAL A 36 0.60 -9.27 7.79
CA VAL A 36 -0.48 -9.64 8.72
C VAL A 36 -1.80 -9.87 7.99
N THR A 37 -2.14 -9.04 7.01
CA THR A 37 -3.45 -9.12 6.33
C THR A 37 -3.52 -10.19 5.24
N THR A 38 -2.40 -10.50 4.60
CA THR A 38 -2.36 -11.43 3.46
C THR A 38 -1.64 -12.75 3.75
N GLY A 39 -0.92 -12.83 4.87
CA GLY A 39 -0.16 -14.02 5.29
C GLY A 39 1.17 -14.23 4.55
N ARG A 40 1.71 -13.18 3.92
CA ARG A 40 3.02 -13.20 3.26
C ARG A 40 3.60 -11.79 3.06
N THR A 41 4.91 -11.72 2.90
CA THR A 41 5.59 -10.53 2.40
C THR A 41 5.34 -10.37 0.88
N TRP A 42 5.38 -9.12 0.42
CA TRP A 42 5.19 -8.73 -0.99
C TRP A 42 6.36 -7.94 -1.56
N GLU A 43 7.49 -7.93 -0.85
CA GLU A 43 8.71 -7.23 -1.24
C GLU A 43 9.59 -8.05 -2.20
N ASP A 44 9.00 -8.99 -2.93
CA ASP A 44 9.68 -9.73 -3.99
C ASP A 44 10.17 -8.78 -5.08
N THR A 45 11.21 -9.16 -5.83
CA THR A 45 11.69 -8.41 -6.99
C THR A 45 11.43 -9.22 -8.27
N PRO A 46 10.60 -8.72 -9.22
CA PRO A 46 9.85 -7.46 -9.17
C PRO A 46 8.67 -7.49 -8.18
N VAL A 47 8.34 -6.33 -7.59
CA VAL A 47 7.18 -6.20 -6.70
C VAL A 47 5.92 -6.44 -7.51
N HIS A 48 4.99 -7.23 -6.95
CA HIS A 48 3.75 -7.54 -7.65
C HIS A 48 2.94 -6.24 -7.90
N PRO A 49 2.48 -5.95 -9.13
CA PRO A 49 1.82 -4.68 -9.46
C PRO A 49 0.60 -4.36 -8.57
N LEU A 50 -0.20 -5.38 -8.25
CA LEU A 50 -1.34 -5.22 -7.35
C LEU A 50 -0.92 -4.80 -5.93
N ALA A 51 0.21 -5.30 -5.43
CA ALA A 51 0.74 -4.90 -4.13
C ALA A 51 1.10 -3.42 -4.14
N GLN A 52 1.76 -2.93 -5.19
CA GLN A 52 2.08 -1.51 -5.37
C GLN A 52 0.83 -0.63 -5.44
N THR A 53 -0.22 -1.07 -6.15
CA THR A 53 -1.50 -0.35 -6.21
C THR A 53 -2.14 -0.23 -4.83
N VAL A 54 -2.18 -1.32 -4.06
CA VAL A 54 -2.75 -1.29 -2.71
C VAL A 54 -1.93 -0.41 -1.78
N THR A 55 -0.60 -0.42 -1.91
CA THR A 55 0.29 0.49 -1.16
C THR A 55 -0.08 1.96 -1.43
N LYS A 56 -0.29 2.34 -2.69
CA LYS A 56 -0.68 3.70 -3.08
C LYS A 56 -2.03 4.10 -2.47
N PHE A 57 -3.04 3.22 -2.50
CA PHE A 57 -4.35 3.51 -1.89
C PHE A 57 -4.32 3.57 -0.36
N LEU A 58 -3.58 2.67 0.29
CA LEU A 58 -3.39 2.74 1.75
C LEU A 58 -2.70 4.03 2.15
N LEU A 59 -1.65 4.42 1.42
CA LEU A 59 -0.93 5.66 1.69
C LEU A 59 -1.87 6.87 1.58
N GLN A 60 -2.69 6.94 0.53
CA GLN A 60 -3.72 7.99 0.40
C GLN A 60 -4.69 8.02 1.59
N LEU A 61 -5.19 6.85 2.00
CA LEU A 61 -6.13 6.74 3.12
C LEU A 61 -5.48 7.11 4.47
N TRP A 62 -4.25 6.70 4.71
CA TRP A 62 -3.55 6.96 5.97
C TRP A 62 -3.03 8.37 6.09
N TYR A 63 -2.64 8.98 4.97
CA TYR A 63 -2.13 10.35 4.94
C TYR A 63 -3.25 11.38 5.14
N ASP A 64 -4.42 11.18 4.52
CA ASP A 64 -5.58 12.05 4.68
C ASP A 64 -6.89 11.25 4.86
N PRO A 65 -7.19 10.78 6.09
CA PRO A 65 -8.35 9.94 6.35
C PRO A 65 -9.69 10.70 6.30
N GLN A 66 -9.68 12.04 6.26
CA GLN A 66 -10.90 12.87 6.35
C GLN A 66 -11.56 13.16 5.00
N ASN A 67 -11.04 12.60 3.92
CA ASN A 67 -11.63 12.78 2.59
C ASN A 67 -13.04 12.17 2.50
N GLN A 68 -13.96 12.83 1.77
CA GLN A 68 -15.34 12.38 1.56
C GLN A 68 -15.43 10.96 0.97
N ASP A 69 -14.39 10.55 0.22
CA ASP A 69 -14.31 9.24 -0.41
C ASP A 69 -13.56 8.17 0.42
N SER A 70 -13.11 8.48 1.64
CA SER A 70 -12.30 7.56 2.48
C SER A 70 -12.99 6.21 2.73
N GLU A 71 -14.30 6.19 2.96
CA GLU A 71 -15.05 4.94 3.16
C GLU A 71 -15.12 4.08 1.89
N ARG A 72 -15.22 4.73 0.72
CA ARG A 72 -15.20 4.02 -0.56
C ARG A 72 -13.80 3.47 -0.83
N LEU A 73 -12.77 4.27 -0.60
CA LEU A 73 -11.37 3.88 -0.75
C LEU A 73 -11.02 2.69 0.15
N LYS A 74 -11.45 2.73 1.42
CA LYS A 74 -11.30 1.63 2.38
C LYS A 74 -11.91 0.32 1.86
N ARG A 75 -13.15 0.36 1.36
CA ARG A 75 -13.81 -0.83 0.78
C ARG A 75 -13.05 -1.37 -0.43
N THR A 76 -12.51 -0.50 -1.28
CA THR A 76 -11.67 -0.91 -2.40
C THR A 76 -10.39 -1.58 -1.90
N ILE A 77 -9.71 -1.01 -0.90
CA ILE A 77 -8.51 -1.61 -0.29
C ILE A 77 -8.82 -3.01 0.27
N ASP A 78 -9.92 -3.18 1.01
CA ASP A 78 -10.31 -4.47 1.59
C ASP A 78 -10.50 -5.55 0.51
N GLN A 79 -11.14 -5.21 -0.62
CA GLN A 79 -11.32 -6.14 -1.74
C GLN A 79 -9.99 -6.51 -2.42
N LEU A 80 -9.08 -5.54 -2.56
CA LEU A 80 -7.77 -5.79 -3.16
C LEU A 80 -6.87 -6.61 -2.22
N LEU A 81 -6.93 -6.40 -0.91
CA LEU A 81 -6.26 -7.23 0.09
C LEU A 81 -6.78 -8.67 0.07
N ALA A 82 -8.10 -8.87 -0.05
CA ALA A 82 -8.66 -10.21 -0.23
C ALA A 82 -8.13 -10.89 -1.50
N SER A 83 -8.02 -10.14 -2.60
CA SER A 83 -7.46 -10.64 -3.86
C SER A 83 -5.97 -10.99 -3.73
N LEU A 84 -5.18 -10.14 -3.05
CA LEU A 84 -3.78 -10.40 -2.74
C LEU A 84 -3.62 -11.67 -1.89
N THR A 85 -4.47 -11.87 -0.88
CA THR A 85 -4.45 -13.10 -0.06
C THR A 85 -4.62 -14.37 -0.90
N VAL A 86 -5.57 -14.37 -1.84
CA VAL A 86 -5.79 -15.51 -2.75
C VAL A 86 -4.55 -15.72 -3.64
N LEU A 87 -4.02 -14.65 -4.21
CA LEU A 87 -2.85 -14.70 -5.08
C LEU A 87 -1.61 -15.21 -4.31
N GLY A 88 -1.41 -14.73 -3.10
CA GLY A 88 -0.32 -15.15 -2.21
C GLY A 88 -0.37 -16.63 -1.84
N ARG A 89 -1.57 -17.20 -1.65
CA ARG A 89 -1.74 -18.65 -1.42
C ARG A 89 -1.36 -19.45 -2.66
N ASN A 90 -1.75 -19.00 -3.84
CA ASN A 90 -1.45 -19.70 -5.09
C ASN A 90 0.04 -19.67 -5.43
N MET A 91 0.74 -18.57 -5.10
CA MET A 91 2.19 -18.46 -5.31
C MET A 91 3.02 -19.39 -4.41
N LYS A 92 2.52 -19.75 -3.21
CA LYS A 92 3.18 -20.72 -2.32
C LYS A 92 3.05 -22.17 -2.79
N ASN A 93 2.16 -22.45 -3.76
CA ASN A 93 1.91 -23.78 -4.30
C ASN A 93 2.69 -24.06 -5.59
N GLY A 94 3.71 -23.26 -5.90
CA GLY A 94 4.59 -23.40 -7.06
C GLY A 94 5.92 -24.07 -6.73
#